data_AF-A0A411ZRJ8-F1
#
_entry.id   AF-A0A411ZRJ8-F1
#
_cell.length_a   1.000
_cell.length_b   1.000
_cell.length_c   1.000
_cell.angle_alpha   90.00
_cell.angle_beta   90.00
_cell.angle_gamma   90.00
#
_symmetry.space_group_name_H-M   'P 1'
#
loop_
_entity.id
_entity.type
_entity.pdbx_description
1 polymer ?
#
loop_
_entity_poly.entity_id
_entity_poly.type
_entity_poly.pdbx_seq_one_letter_code
_entity_poly.pdbx_strand_id
1 'polypeptide(L)'
;MQKDLIYLINNYEYEMKHFDISNLLSNNITSSSVSSNDIIDFLDDLKGIFSDIKGLSSKTSHYFDINDFLNNLKDEKNYFYDKIIYYCHQKNIDEVDLYKKANLTRSIFSKIRSINKTTYTPSKATVLSICLALNLSLNETQEMLNIVGYSLSDKMVTDKIISWCIVHNEYNIDDINNFIYEKTNKSYFI
;
A
#
# COMPACT_ATOMS: atom_id res chain seq x y z
N MET A 1 4.24 -3.89 -20.29
CA MET A 1 4.86 -5.24 -20.32
C MET A 1 6.33 -5.24 -19.88
N GLN A 2 7.28 -4.65 -20.62
CA GLN A 2 8.72 -4.72 -20.23
C GLN A 2 9.05 -3.92 -18.94
N LYS A 3 8.37 -2.79 -18.71
CA LYS A 3 8.55 -1.96 -17.51
C LYS A 3 7.91 -2.56 -16.25
N ASP A 4 6.76 -3.22 -16.40
CA ASP A 4 6.11 -3.96 -15.31
C ASP A 4 7.00 -5.11 -14.82
N LEU A 5 7.68 -5.79 -15.75
CA LEU A 5 8.66 -6.83 -15.41
C LEU A 5 9.86 -6.28 -14.63
N ILE A 6 10.39 -5.12 -15.02
CA ILE A 6 11.53 -4.49 -14.31
C ILE A 6 11.13 -4.12 -12.89
N TYR A 7 9.93 -3.56 -12.70
CA TYR A 7 9.39 -3.28 -11.38
C TYR A 7 9.26 -4.56 -10.55
N LEU A 8 8.62 -5.59 -11.10
CA LEU A 8 8.44 -6.89 -10.44
C LEU A 8 9.78 -7.54 -10.07
N ILE A 9 10.79 -7.49 -10.94
CA ILE A 9 12.11 -8.06 -10.64
C ILE A 9 12.77 -7.32 -9.48
N ASN A 10 12.71 -5.99 -9.46
CA ASN A 10 13.36 -5.18 -8.43
C ASN A 10 12.60 -5.21 -7.08
N ASN A 11 11.31 -5.53 -7.10
CA ASN A 11 10.42 -5.48 -5.94
C ASN A 11 9.79 -6.83 -5.60
N TYR A 12 10.29 -7.94 -6.16
CA TYR A 12 9.70 -9.27 -6.03
C TYR A 12 9.47 -9.68 -4.58
N GLU A 13 10.46 -9.45 -3.71
CA GLU A 13 10.33 -9.81 -2.29
C GLU A 13 9.19 -9.04 -1.59
N TYR A 14 9.00 -7.76 -1.93
CA TYR A 14 7.90 -6.96 -1.41
C TYR A 14 6.56 -7.48 -1.95
N GLU A 15 6.45 -7.64 -3.27
CA GLU A 15 5.22 -8.13 -3.90
C GLU A 15 4.80 -9.50 -3.37
N MET A 16 5.74 -10.43 -3.17
CA MET A 16 5.43 -11.74 -2.61
C MET A 16 5.07 -11.70 -1.12
N LYS A 17 5.64 -10.78 -0.33
CA LYS A 17 5.32 -10.63 1.09
C LYS A 17 3.93 -10.05 1.31
N HIS A 18 3.48 -9.16 0.41
CA HIS A 18 2.15 -8.55 0.44
C HIS A 18 1.16 -9.22 -0.51
N PHE A 19 1.54 -10.36 -1.09
CA PHE A 19 0.66 -11.16 -1.94
C PHE A 19 -0.44 -11.80 -1.10
N ASP A 20 -1.62 -11.20 -1.11
CA ASP A 20 -2.80 -11.77 -0.46
C ASP A 20 -3.54 -12.70 -1.44
N ILE A 21 -3.40 -14.01 -1.20
CA ILE A 21 -4.09 -15.07 -1.95
C ILE A 21 -5.62 -14.85 -1.94
N SER A 22 -6.16 -14.25 -0.88
CA SER A 22 -7.59 -13.98 -0.72
C SER A 22 -8.12 -13.05 -1.82
N ASN A 23 -7.33 -12.06 -2.26
CA ASN A 23 -7.69 -11.14 -3.34
C ASN A 23 -7.65 -11.81 -4.73
N LEU A 24 -6.78 -12.82 -4.92
CA LEU A 24 -6.75 -13.61 -6.15
C LEU A 24 -7.94 -14.58 -6.20
N LEU A 25 -8.32 -15.15 -5.06
CA LEU A 25 -9.48 -16.02 -4.91
C LEU A 25 -10.79 -15.25 -5.10
N SER A 26 -10.94 -14.04 -4.55
CA SER A 26 -12.17 -13.24 -4.70
C SER A 26 -12.49 -12.89 -6.17
N ASN A 27 -11.47 -12.71 -7.01
CA ASN A 27 -11.65 -12.42 -8.44
C ASN A 27 -11.94 -13.68 -9.28
N ASN A 28 -11.56 -14.87 -8.80
CA ASN A 28 -11.82 -16.14 -9.49
C ASN A 28 -13.12 -16.83 -9.04
N ILE A 29 -13.59 -16.57 -7.80
CA ILE A 29 -14.84 -17.13 -7.27
C ILE A 29 -16.08 -16.52 -7.95
N THR A 30 -15.97 -15.32 -8.52
CA THR A 30 -17.10 -14.66 -9.20
C THR A 30 -17.36 -15.16 -10.63
N SER A 31 -16.50 -16.01 -11.20
CA SER A 31 -16.67 -16.51 -12.57
C SER A 31 -16.81 -18.04 -12.72
N SER A 32 -16.81 -18.80 -11.63
CA SER A 32 -17.26 -20.20 -11.68
C SER A 32 -17.68 -20.66 -10.30
N SER A 33 -18.79 -21.39 -10.22
CA SER A 33 -19.19 -22.11 -9.00
C SER A 33 -18.18 -23.23 -8.74
N VAL A 34 -17.07 -22.90 -8.09
CA VAL A 34 -16.12 -23.89 -7.59
C VAL A 34 -16.84 -24.69 -6.52
N SER A 35 -16.90 -26.02 -6.69
CA SER A 35 -17.58 -26.89 -5.74
C SER A 35 -16.88 -26.79 -4.38
N SER A 36 -17.66 -26.77 -3.29
CA SER A 36 -17.09 -26.77 -1.93
C SER A 36 -16.13 -27.94 -1.69
N ASN A 37 -16.28 -29.04 -2.44
CA ASN A 37 -15.38 -30.19 -2.37
C ASN A 37 -13.99 -29.89 -2.95
N ASP A 38 -13.89 -29.12 -4.04
CA ASP A 38 -12.60 -28.79 -4.65
C ASP A 38 -11.75 -27.88 -3.72
N ILE A 39 -12.43 -27.03 -2.94
CA ILE A 39 -11.77 -26.19 -1.93
C ILE A 39 -11.28 -27.05 -0.76
N ILE A 40 -12.07 -28.04 -0.34
CA ILE A 40 -11.70 -28.95 0.75
C ILE A 40 -10.50 -29.82 0.34
N ASP A 41 -10.50 -30.34 -0.89
CA ASP A 41 -9.42 -31.17 -1.43
C ASP A 41 -8.10 -30.38 -1.51
N PHE A 42 -8.15 -29.12 -1.96
CA PHE A 42 -6.99 -28.23 -1.94
C PHE A 42 -6.45 -27.96 -0.53
N LEU A 43 -7.34 -27.77 0.45
CA LEU A 43 -6.95 -27.57 1.85
C LEU A 43 -6.31 -28.82 2.47
N ASP A 44 -6.77 -30.01 2.08
CA ASP A 44 -6.21 -31.27 2.57
C ASP A 44 -4.85 -31.58 1.94
N ASP A 45 -4.64 -31.24 0.67
CA ASP A 45 -3.33 -31.28 0.02
C ASP A 45 -2.33 -30.33 0.73
N LEU A 46 -2.77 -29.12 1.09
CA LEU A 46 -1.96 -28.15 1.83
C LEU A 46 -1.60 -28.63 3.24
N LYS A 47 -2.54 -29.29 3.93
CA LYS A 47 -2.25 -29.93 5.23
C LYS A 47 -1.23 -31.05 5.09
N GLY A 48 -1.29 -31.84 4.01
CA GLY A 48 -0.27 -32.84 3.69
C GLY A 48 1.12 -32.21 3.60
N ILE A 49 1.24 -31.15 2.79
CA ILE A 49 2.49 -30.39 2.62
C ILE A 49 3.00 -29.85 3.97
N PHE A 50 2.13 -29.26 4.80
CA PHE A 50 2.54 -28.75 6.11
C PHE A 50 2.89 -29.85 7.12
N SER A 51 2.28 -31.03 7.02
CA SER A 51 2.57 -32.17 7.89
C SER A 51 3.93 -32.82 7.60
N ASP A 52 4.39 -32.73 6.34
CA ASP A 52 5.68 -33.26 5.91
C ASP A 52 6.87 -32.34 6.23
N ILE A 53 6.60 -31.10 6.68
CA ILE A 53 7.62 -30.21 7.24
C ILE A 53 8.04 -30.73 8.63
N LYS A 54 8.91 -31.73 8.66
CA LYS A 54 9.55 -32.23 9.89
C LYS A 54 10.40 -31.12 10.51
N GLY A 55 9.87 -30.49 11.55
CA GLY A 55 10.52 -29.40 12.28
C GLY A 55 9.57 -28.55 13.10
N LEU A 56 8.26 -28.55 12.80
CA LEU A 56 7.25 -27.86 13.60
C LEU A 56 6.82 -28.70 14.82
N SER A 57 7.81 -29.06 15.64
CA SER A 57 7.59 -29.62 16.97
C SER A 57 7.04 -28.53 17.88
N SER A 58 5.99 -28.85 18.64
CA SER A 58 5.26 -28.02 19.62
C SER A 58 6.07 -27.62 20.87
N LYS A 59 7.35 -27.32 20.72
CA LYS A 59 8.22 -26.81 21.77
C LYS A 59 8.91 -25.55 21.25
N THR A 60 8.40 -24.40 21.65
CA THR A 60 9.20 -23.24 22.06
C THR A 60 8.26 -22.15 22.58
N SER A 61 8.07 -22.13 23.89
CA SER A 61 7.94 -20.86 24.62
C SER A 61 9.30 -20.15 24.54
N HIS A 62 9.71 -19.74 23.34
CA HIS A 62 10.81 -18.80 23.20
C HIS A 62 10.20 -17.44 23.49
N TYR A 63 10.76 -16.72 24.46
CA TYR A 63 10.67 -15.27 24.40
C TYR A 63 11.20 -14.91 23.01
N PHE A 64 10.31 -14.59 22.08
CA PHE A 64 10.67 -14.02 20.80
C PHE A 64 11.44 -12.76 21.19
N ASP A 65 12.78 -12.78 21.04
CA ASP A 65 13.56 -11.59 21.34
C ASP A 65 13.00 -10.50 20.44
N ILE A 66 12.51 -9.44 21.06
CA ILE A 66 11.94 -8.30 20.35
C ILE A 66 12.98 -7.76 19.35
N ASN A 67 14.27 -7.84 19.67
CA ASN A 67 15.33 -7.44 18.75
C ASN A 67 15.41 -8.37 17.54
N ASP A 68 15.33 -9.68 17.72
CA ASP A 68 15.30 -10.63 16.60
C ASP A 68 14.05 -10.45 15.74
N PHE A 69 12.89 -10.23 16.37
CA PHE A 69 11.65 -9.90 15.67
C PHE A 69 11.79 -8.62 14.84
N LEU A 70 12.26 -7.54 15.45
CA LEU A 70 12.45 -6.24 14.80
C LEU A 70 13.53 -6.27 13.71
N ASN A 71 14.63 -7.00 13.92
CA ASN A 71 15.70 -7.17 12.92
C ASN A 71 15.21 -7.94 11.68
N ASN A 72 14.22 -8.82 11.85
CA ASN A 72 13.56 -9.52 10.74
C ASN A 72 12.47 -8.68 10.06
N LEU A 73 11.99 -7.60 10.70
CA LEU A 73 11.09 -6.65 10.07
C LEU A 73 11.89 -5.71 9.16
N LYS A 74 11.92 -6.02 7.86
CA LYS A 74 12.46 -5.12 6.84
C LYS A 74 11.68 -3.80 6.82
N ASP A 75 12.40 -2.69 6.70
CA ASP A 75 11.78 -1.37 6.48
C ASP A 75 11.19 -1.31 5.06
N GLU A 76 9.87 -1.51 4.99
CA GLU A 76 9.10 -1.49 3.74
C GLU A 76 9.08 -0.11 3.07
N LYS A 77 9.41 0.94 3.83
CA LYS A 77 9.46 2.32 3.35
C LYS A 77 10.43 2.52 2.18
N ASN A 78 11.44 1.66 2.06
CA ASN A 78 12.37 1.65 0.93
C ASN A 78 11.65 1.45 -0.42
N TYR A 79 10.48 0.83 -0.43
CA TYR A 79 9.67 0.58 -1.63
C TYR A 79 8.72 1.72 -1.99
N PHE A 80 8.58 2.74 -1.13
CA PHE A 80 7.61 3.82 -1.34
C PHE A 80 7.86 4.59 -2.63
N TYR A 81 9.11 5.00 -2.87
CA TYR A 81 9.46 5.71 -4.10
C TYR A 81 9.28 4.83 -5.34
N ASP A 82 9.68 3.56 -5.26
CA ASP A 82 9.53 2.62 -6.39
C ASP A 82 8.04 2.39 -6.74
N LYS A 83 7.15 2.33 -5.73
CA LYS A 83 5.70 2.30 -5.94
C LYS A 83 5.15 3.59 -6.56
N ILE A 84 5.66 4.76 -6.17
CA ILE A 84 5.30 6.02 -6.85
C ILE A 84 5.67 5.94 -8.33
N ILE A 85 6.89 5.50 -8.66
CA ILE A 85 7.34 5.39 -10.05
C ILE A 85 6.52 4.37 -10.83
N TYR A 86 6.16 3.24 -10.21
CA TYR A 86 5.24 2.27 -10.79
C TYR A 86 3.90 2.92 -11.17
N TYR A 87 3.25 3.65 -10.25
CA TYR A 87 1.98 4.31 -10.53
C TYR A 87 2.10 5.46 -11.53
N CYS A 88 3.19 6.24 -11.49
CA CYS A 88 3.53 7.24 -12.51
C CYS A 88 3.53 6.61 -13.91
N HIS A 89 4.15 5.44 -14.06
CA HIS A 89 4.14 4.72 -15.34
C HIS A 89 2.75 4.24 -15.74
N GLN A 90 1.98 3.66 -14.83
CA GLN A 90 0.63 3.17 -15.16
C GLN A 90 -0.34 4.30 -15.51
N LYS A 91 -0.22 5.46 -14.85
CA LYS A 91 -1.08 6.63 -15.06
C LYS A 91 -0.55 7.58 -16.13
N ASN A 92 0.61 7.29 -16.72
CA ASN A 92 1.30 8.13 -17.69
C ASN A 92 1.52 9.58 -17.18
N ILE A 93 1.96 9.71 -15.93
CA ILE A 93 2.30 10.98 -15.27
C ILE A 93 3.79 10.96 -14.95
N ASP A 94 4.54 11.98 -15.37
CA ASP A 94 5.94 12.11 -14.99
C ASP A 94 6.10 12.65 -13.56
N GLU A 95 7.30 12.50 -13.00
CA GLU A 95 7.58 12.95 -11.63
C GLU A 95 7.39 14.46 -11.43
N VAL A 96 7.65 15.26 -12.47
CA VAL A 96 7.56 16.72 -12.42
C VAL A 96 6.11 17.16 -12.33
N ASP A 97 5.25 16.57 -13.15
CA ASP A 97 3.82 16.80 -13.14
C ASP A 97 3.19 16.24 -11.86
N LEU A 98 3.66 15.09 -11.37
CA LEU A 98 3.20 14.49 -10.13
C LEU A 98 3.36 15.46 -8.95
N TYR A 99 4.59 15.92 -8.67
CA TYR A 99 4.79 16.74 -7.48
C TYR A 99 4.06 18.08 -7.58
N LYS A 100 3.87 18.62 -8.79
CA LYS A 100 3.07 19.83 -9.03
C LYS A 100 1.59 19.59 -8.73
N LYS A 101 1.00 18.53 -9.29
CA LYS A 101 -0.40 18.14 -9.05
C LYS A 101 -0.66 17.80 -7.58
N ALA A 102 0.34 17.27 -6.89
CA ALA A 102 0.26 16.96 -5.47
C ALA A 102 0.44 18.20 -4.55
N ASN A 103 0.55 19.41 -5.11
CA ASN A 103 0.90 20.63 -4.37
C ASN A 103 2.17 20.51 -3.53
N LEU A 104 3.15 19.70 -3.98
CA LEU A 104 4.40 19.49 -3.27
C LEU A 104 5.53 20.35 -3.83
N THR A 105 6.41 20.79 -2.94
CA THR A 105 7.65 21.45 -3.36
C THR A 105 8.64 20.42 -3.91
N ARG A 106 9.50 20.84 -4.85
CA ARG A 106 10.60 20.02 -5.36
C ARG A 106 11.53 19.52 -4.25
N SER A 107 11.68 20.28 -3.15
CA SER A 107 12.47 19.89 -1.99
C SER A 107 11.86 18.69 -1.25
N ILE A 108 10.54 18.69 -1.03
CA ILE A 108 9.82 17.55 -0.43
C ILE A 108 9.97 16.32 -1.33
N PHE A 109 9.70 16.46 -2.63
CA PHE A 109 9.79 15.34 -3.56
C PHE A 109 11.22 14.79 -3.69
N SER A 110 12.23 15.66 -3.61
CA SER A 110 13.63 15.21 -3.59
C SER A 110 13.97 14.36 -2.35
N LYS A 111 13.36 14.63 -1.20
CA LYS A 111 13.53 13.78 0.00
C LYS A 111 12.84 12.43 -0.15
N ILE A 112 11.68 12.40 -0.82
CA ILE A 112 10.99 11.15 -1.17
C ILE A 112 11.87 10.31 -2.11
N ARG A 113 12.50 10.93 -3.11
CA ARG A 113 13.40 10.23 -4.04
C ARG A 113 14.60 9.57 -3.34
N SER A 114 15.07 10.14 -2.24
CA SER A 114 16.18 9.60 -1.45
C SER A 114 15.72 8.87 -0.18
N ILE A 115 14.47 8.43 -0.12
CA ILE A 115 13.90 7.81 1.08
C ILE A 115 14.63 6.52 1.49
N ASN A 116 15.17 5.78 0.52
CA ASN A 116 15.96 4.57 0.77
C ASN A 116 17.37 4.80 1.33
N LYS A 117 17.81 6.07 1.41
CA LYS A 117 19.14 6.48 1.89
C LYS A 117 19.04 7.41 3.10
N THR A 118 17.84 7.70 3.57
CA THR A 118 17.60 8.71 4.60
C THR A 118 16.56 8.23 5.60
N THR A 119 16.51 8.86 6.77
CA THR A 119 15.47 8.62 7.78
C THR A 119 14.20 9.44 7.51
N TYR A 120 14.09 10.12 6.37
CA TYR A 120 12.97 11.00 6.05
C TYR A 120 11.65 10.23 5.95
N THR A 121 10.65 10.57 6.75
CA THR A 121 9.28 10.00 6.64
C THR A 121 8.33 11.06 6.09
N PRO A 122 7.66 10.82 4.94
CA PRO A 122 6.64 11.73 4.45
C PRO A 122 5.46 11.77 5.43
N SER A 123 4.79 12.91 5.56
CA SER A 123 3.59 12.98 6.39
C SER A 123 2.43 12.24 5.72
N LYS A 124 1.43 11.84 6.51
CA LYS A 124 0.19 11.25 5.97
C LYS A 124 -0.46 12.14 4.89
N ALA A 125 -0.48 13.47 5.11
CA ALA A 125 -0.99 14.42 4.14
C ALA A 125 -0.17 14.40 2.84
N THR A 126 1.17 14.35 2.90
CA THR A 126 2.03 14.24 1.72
C THR A 126 1.76 12.95 0.92
N VAL A 127 1.59 11.82 1.61
CA VAL A 127 1.30 10.53 0.97
C VAL A 127 -0.06 10.58 0.27
N LEU A 128 -1.08 11.13 0.94
CA LEU A 128 -2.42 11.29 0.39
C LEU A 128 -2.43 12.24 -0.81
N SER A 129 -1.71 13.36 -0.75
CA SER A 129 -1.56 14.27 -1.91
C SER A 129 -0.99 13.56 -3.14
N ILE A 130 -0.01 12.67 -2.95
CA ILE A 130 0.56 11.86 -4.04
C ILE A 130 -0.48 10.87 -4.59
N CYS A 131 -1.22 10.18 -3.70
CA CYS A 131 -2.26 9.25 -4.11
C CYS A 131 -3.39 9.93 -4.89
N LEU A 132 -3.81 11.12 -4.43
CA LEU A 132 -4.81 11.94 -5.11
C LEU A 132 -4.30 12.43 -6.47
N ALA A 133 -3.06 12.94 -6.55
CA ALA A 133 -2.47 13.40 -7.81
C ALA A 133 -2.28 12.29 -8.86
N LEU A 134 -2.14 11.04 -8.42
CA LEU A 134 -2.08 9.85 -9.25
C LEU A 134 -3.46 9.24 -9.56
N ASN A 135 -4.54 9.81 -9.03
CA ASN A 135 -5.90 9.26 -9.10
C ASN A 135 -5.93 7.77 -8.72
N LEU A 136 -5.35 7.45 -7.56
CA LEU A 136 -5.34 6.09 -7.02
C LEU A 136 -6.72 5.74 -6.44
N SER A 137 -7.14 4.50 -6.67
CA SER A 137 -8.31 3.91 -6.01
C SER A 137 -8.09 3.81 -4.49
N LEU A 138 -9.16 3.52 -3.75
CA LEU A 138 -9.09 3.39 -2.30
C LEU A 138 -8.11 2.29 -1.86
N ASN A 139 -8.07 1.16 -2.57
CA ASN A 139 -7.18 0.04 -2.28
C ASN A 139 -5.71 0.40 -2.54
N GLU A 140 -5.41 1.00 -3.69
CA GLU A 140 -4.06 1.48 -4.04
C GLU A 140 -3.59 2.57 -3.05
N THR A 141 -4.50 3.46 -2.62
CA THR A 141 -4.21 4.47 -1.59
C THR A 141 -3.89 3.83 -0.24
N GLN A 142 -4.65 2.81 0.16
CA GLN A 142 -4.40 2.08 1.42
C GLN A 142 -3.07 1.32 1.38
N GLU A 143 -2.72 0.73 0.24
CA GLU A 143 -1.39 0.14 0.02
C GLU A 143 -0.28 1.18 0.21
N MET A 144 -0.39 2.33 -0.45
CA MET A 144 0.59 3.43 -0.37
C MET A 144 0.76 3.97 1.06
N LEU A 145 -0.33 4.07 1.81
CA LEU A 145 -0.30 4.47 3.22
C LEU A 145 0.37 3.42 4.10
N ASN A 146 0.07 2.13 3.88
CA ASN A 146 0.62 1.03 4.67
C ASN A 146 2.15 0.97 4.56
N ILE A 147 2.71 1.18 3.36
CA ILE A 147 4.17 1.17 3.11
C ILE A 147 4.93 2.10 4.06
N VAL A 148 4.32 3.22 4.44
CA VAL A 148 4.94 4.24 5.30
C VAL A 148 4.34 4.28 6.71
N GLY A 149 3.56 3.26 7.08
CA GLY A 149 3.01 3.08 8.42
C GLY A 149 1.77 3.93 8.73
N TYR A 150 0.97 4.29 7.73
CA TYR A 150 -0.30 5.00 7.90
C TYR A 150 -1.50 4.16 7.48
N SER A 151 -2.69 4.59 7.90
CA SER A 151 -3.97 4.04 7.47
C SER A 151 -5.06 5.11 7.44
N LEU A 152 -6.15 4.88 6.70
CA LEU A 152 -7.37 5.69 6.81
C LEU A 152 -8.20 5.21 8.00
N SER A 153 -8.56 6.12 8.89
CA SER A 153 -9.30 5.85 10.12
C SER A 153 -10.78 6.15 9.95
N ASP A 154 -11.63 5.16 10.22
CA ASP A 154 -13.09 5.30 10.27
C ASP A 154 -13.61 6.18 11.42
N LYS A 155 -12.72 6.76 12.22
CA LYS A 155 -13.09 7.70 13.30
C LYS A 155 -12.71 9.14 12.98
N MET A 156 -11.85 9.37 11.99
CA MET A 156 -11.41 10.69 11.62
C MET A 156 -12.29 11.25 10.50
N VAL A 157 -12.90 12.41 10.73
CA VAL A 157 -13.74 13.10 9.73
C VAL A 157 -12.95 13.36 8.45
N THR A 158 -11.70 13.80 8.56
CA THR A 158 -10.78 13.99 7.44
C THR A 158 -10.61 12.74 6.59
N ASP A 159 -10.30 11.60 7.21
CA ASP A 159 -10.07 10.34 6.49
C ASP A 159 -11.35 9.84 5.81
N LYS A 160 -12.52 10.03 6.43
CA LYS A 160 -13.82 9.71 5.81
C LYS A 160 -14.09 10.56 4.57
N ILE A 161 -13.83 11.86 4.65
CA ILE A 161 -14.00 12.78 3.51
C ILE A 161 -13.10 12.33 2.36
N ILE A 162 -11.81 12.09 2.63
CA ILE A 162 -10.86 11.64 1.62
C ILE A 162 -11.27 10.30 1.01
N SER A 163 -11.66 9.33 1.83
CA SER A 163 -12.13 8.01 1.36
C SER A 163 -13.36 8.15 0.47
N TRP A 164 -14.32 9.00 0.87
CA TRP A 164 -15.52 9.28 0.10
C TRP A 164 -15.17 9.92 -1.25
N CYS A 165 -14.29 10.93 -1.27
CA CYS A 165 -13.85 11.59 -2.50
C CYS A 165 -13.18 10.61 -3.47
N ILE A 166 -12.26 9.77 -3.00
CA ILE A 166 -11.58 8.74 -3.81
C ILE A 166 -12.61 7.78 -4.44
N VAL A 167 -13.57 7.29 -3.64
CA VAL A 167 -14.63 6.38 -4.14
C VAL A 167 -15.50 7.04 -5.22
N HIS A 168 -15.70 8.36 -5.16
CA HIS A 168 -16.49 9.13 -6.13
C HIS A 168 -15.65 9.69 -7.28
N ASN A 169 -14.36 9.35 -7.37
CA ASN A 169 -13.40 9.87 -8.34
C ASN A 169 -13.18 11.39 -8.29
N GLU A 170 -13.36 11.99 -7.12
CA GLU A 170 -13.05 13.38 -6.84
C GLU A 170 -11.62 13.45 -6.27
N TYR A 171 -10.66 13.91 -7.08
CA TYR A 171 -9.23 13.89 -6.74
C TYR A 171 -8.59 15.28 -6.60
N ASN A 172 -9.36 16.35 -6.83
CA ASN A 172 -8.83 17.71 -6.71
C ASN A 172 -8.49 18.02 -5.24
N ILE A 173 -7.20 18.23 -4.96
CA ILE A 173 -6.69 18.46 -3.60
C ILE A 173 -7.31 19.71 -2.97
N ASP A 174 -7.49 20.79 -3.73
CA ASP A 174 -8.03 22.05 -3.21
C ASP A 174 -9.50 21.89 -2.84
N ASP A 175 -10.29 21.21 -3.69
CA ASP A 175 -11.71 20.95 -3.43
C ASP A 175 -11.89 20.03 -2.21
N ILE A 176 -11.10 18.96 -2.10
CA ILE A 176 -11.11 18.06 -0.95
C ILE A 176 -10.71 18.81 0.32
N ASN A 177 -9.69 19.68 0.24
CA ASN A 177 -9.25 20.48 1.38
C ASN A 177 -10.35 21.45 1.84
N ASN A 178 -11.11 22.02 0.91
CA ASN A 178 -12.28 22.86 1.22
C ASN A 178 -13.35 22.05 1.96
N PHE A 179 -13.71 20.85 1.49
CA PHE A 179 -14.65 19.98 2.20
C PHE A 179 -14.18 19.66 3.63
N ILE A 180 -12.88 19.39 3.82
CA ILE A 180 -12.31 19.13 5.14
C ILE A 180 -12.40 20.40 6.02
N TYR A 181 -12.05 21.56 5.47
CA TYR A 181 -12.10 22.82 6.19
C TYR A 181 -13.53 23.15 6.65
N GLU A 182 -14.53 23.00 5.80
CA GLU A 182 -15.94 23.24 6.13
C GLU A 182 -16.44 22.38 7.32
N LYS A 183 -15.90 21.17 7.49
CA LYS A 183 -16.33 20.26 8.57
C LYS A 183 -15.46 20.35 9.83
N THR A 184 -14.23 20.82 9.71
CA THR A 184 -13.24 20.76 10.81
C THR A 184 -12.69 22.11 11.23
N ASN A 185 -12.98 23.18 10.48
CA ASN A 185 -12.39 24.51 10.58
C ASN A 185 -10.84 24.49 10.56
N LYS A 186 -10.25 23.50 9.88
CA LYS A 186 -8.80 23.31 9.77
C LYS A 186 -8.45 22.79 8.38
N SER A 187 -7.45 23.41 7.75
CA SER A 187 -6.84 22.88 6.52
C SER A 187 -6.08 21.60 6.84
N TYR A 188 -6.11 20.63 5.91
CA TYR A 188 -5.36 19.38 6.04
C TYR A 188 -4.20 19.30 5.06
N PHE A 189 -4.42 19.74 3.83
CA PHE A 189 -3.37 19.88 2.82
C PHE A 189 -2.72 21.27 2.94
N ILE A 190 -1.47 21.36 2.46
CA ILE A 190 -0.62 22.56 2.48
C ILE A 190 -0.81 23.32 1.17
#